data_AF-A0A8G2BMJ6-F1
#
_entry.id   AF-A0A8G2BMJ6-F1
#
_cell.length_a   1.000
_cell.length_b   1.000
_cell.length_c   1.000
_cell.angle_alpha   90.00
_cell.angle_beta   90.00
_cell.angle_gamma   90.00
#
_symmetry.space_group_name_H-M   'P 1'
#
loop_
_entity.id
_entity.type
_entity.pdbx_description
1 polymer ?
#
loop_
_entity_poly.entity_id
_entity_poly.type
_entity_poly.pdbx_seq_one_letter_code
_entity_poly.pdbx_strand_id
1 'polypeptide(L)'
;MACEEDIRSAIEALSQLGPAGDALRAAHPWMRNEGFRGLAMGINTVNGNSTGELVLKVFIDRKLPVDGDEDAVPAILRLPGLDAAIPTDVDEVGEPGLQFTQPAAGGTSIKIEGGLHGTFGCLVTPRRGPSGLFLLTSAHVIGYSRLRPAAPGTPVFEVARNGDHRVIAALTAYKPLNFNPAGLTQIDAAIARITTPAITADIDGRGPPKGVNPSPQIGDKLFAYVDGAWKATTRVTTLNAMLHKIRMQDGTAVRYINYGGMITCNAFTKGGDSGALIVDRYHNAVGLVVGGDHADRADPQTYICPMDRILQHFGVELVTRDSIGRTQGASPSTSASTPASPVASAGAAATLTLERLKKIAKTGFDRSAARNIDSHMIHVRDGLREEGLDDRDMILMALATIKAETAGFVPVSEPPHRYNTSKFGRPGQGADYDLYEDRGNLGNTEPGDGKRFRGRGFIQLTGRFNYDEVGGRIGVDLIADPGRANDPKTAGRILASFLKQREGRIRAALTEDRMADARALVNGGRHGLERFETCYDTVADVWDRTVV
;
A
#
# COMPACT_ATOMS: atom_id res chain seq x y z
N MET A 1 6.68 -42.99 -10.38
CA MET A 1 6.39 -41.56 -10.60
C MET A 1 7.69 -40.81 -10.43
N ALA A 2 8.00 -39.88 -11.33
CA ALA A 2 9.21 -39.05 -11.20
C ALA A 2 9.20 -38.31 -9.86
N CYS A 3 10.33 -38.29 -9.16
CA CYS A 3 10.50 -37.50 -7.96
C CYS A 3 10.98 -36.07 -8.30
N GLU A 4 11.05 -35.20 -7.30
CA GLU A 4 11.52 -33.82 -7.48
C GLU A 4 12.92 -33.74 -8.10
N GLU A 5 13.79 -34.68 -7.73
CA GLU A 5 15.17 -34.76 -8.19
C GLU A 5 15.27 -35.13 -9.68
N ASP A 6 14.38 -36.00 -10.16
CA ASP A 6 14.31 -36.40 -11.58
C ASP A 6 13.92 -35.21 -12.47
N ILE A 7 12.93 -34.41 -12.06
CA ILE A 7 12.47 -33.25 -12.84
C ILE A 7 13.50 -32.14 -12.82
N ARG A 8 14.16 -31.91 -11.68
CA ARG A 8 15.26 -30.96 -11.58
C ARG A 8 16.43 -31.35 -12.49
N SER A 9 16.82 -32.61 -12.46
CA SER A 9 17.88 -33.16 -13.32
C SER A 9 17.53 -33.04 -14.81
N ALA A 10 16.25 -33.20 -15.17
CA ALA A 10 15.78 -33.01 -16.53
C ALA A 10 15.89 -31.55 -17.00
N ILE A 11 15.48 -30.60 -16.16
CA ILE A 11 15.61 -29.16 -16.45
C ILE A 11 17.09 -28.80 -16.61
N GLU A 12 17.95 -29.28 -15.72
CA GLU A 12 19.39 -29.04 -15.79
C GLU A 12 19.98 -29.59 -17.10
N ALA A 13 19.69 -30.85 -17.45
CA ALA A 13 20.16 -31.47 -18.69
C ALA A 13 19.71 -30.71 -19.95
N LEU A 14 18.44 -30.27 -19.98
CA LEU A 14 17.87 -29.52 -21.11
C LEU A 14 18.31 -28.05 -21.16
N SER A 15 18.83 -27.49 -20.06
CA SER A 15 19.30 -26.11 -19.96
C SER A 15 20.80 -25.97 -20.20
N GLN A 16 21.55 -27.07 -20.27
CA GLN A 16 23.00 -27.03 -20.53
C GLN A 16 23.29 -26.41 -21.91
N LEU A 17 24.30 -25.53 -21.94
CA LEU A 17 24.85 -24.96 -23.16
C LEU A 17 25.96 -25.86 -23.70
N GLY A 18 26.02 -26.03 -25.02
CA GLY A 18 27.03 -26.84 -25.71
C GLY A 18 26.48 -28.14 -26.31
N PRO A 19 27.36 -28.94 -26.96
CA PRO A 19 26.94 -30.00 -27.90
C PRO A 19 26.01 -31.06 -27.31
N ALA A 20 26.19 -31.40 -26.03
CA ALA A 20 25.35 -32.39 -25.35
C ALA A 20 23.91 -31.88 -25.13
N GLY A 21 23.76 -30.64 -24.64
CA GLY A 21 22.45 -30.00 -24.48
C GLY A 21 21.78 -29.69 -25.82
N ASP A 22 22.57 -29.30 -26.83
CA ASP A 22 22.06 -29.03 -28.19
C ASP A 22 21.55 -30.31 -28.87
N ALA A 23 22.23 -31.44 -28.68
CA ALA A 23 21.79 -32.75 -29.16
C ALA A 23 20.52 -33.23 -28.43
N LEU A 24 20.42 -32.99 -27.11
CA LEU A 24 19.24 -33.33 -26.32
C LEU A 24 18.01 -32.54 -26.79
N ARG A 25 18.15 -31.22 -26.99
CA ARG A 25 17.10 -30.37 -27.58
C ARG A 25 16.80 -30.76 -29.04
N ALA A 26 17.77 -31.32 -29.78
CA ALA A 26 17.55 -31.81 -31.14
C ALA A 26 16.61 -33.00 -31.21
N ALA A 27 16.62 -33.86 -30.19
CA ALA A 27 15.72 -34.99 -30.09
C ALA A 27 14.27 -34.59 -29.74
N HIS A 28 14.01 -33.30 -29.46
CA HIS A 28 12.72 -32.77 -29.01
C HIS A 28 12.33 -31.53 -29.83
N PRO A 29 11.79 -31.71 -31.06
CA PRO A 29 11.51 -30.62 -32.01
C PRO A 29 10.62 -29.51 -31.45
N TRP A 30 9.63 -29.85 -30.61
CA TRP A 30 8.73 -28.90 -29.94
C TRP A 30 9.46 -27.83 -29.11
N MET A 31 10.68 -28.09 -28.62
CA MET A 31 11.49 -27.09 -27.88
C MET A 31 12.11 -26.03 -28.77
N ARG A 32 12.20 -26.30 -30.09
CA ARG A 32 12.75 -25.38 -31.09
C ARG A 32 11.67 -24.57 -31.79
N ASN A 33 10.40 -24.89 -31.54
CA ASN A 33 9.28 -24.13 -32.06
C ASN A 33 9.38 -22.68 -31.53
N GLU A 34 9.12 -21.69 -32.39
CA GLU A 34 9.13 -20.27 -32.01
C GLU A 34 8.16 -19.96 -30.84
N GLY A 35 7.12 -20.78 -30.70
CA GLY A 35 6.16 -20.69 -29.60
C GLY A 35 6.67 -21.22 -28.25
N PHE A 36 7.80 -21.92 -28.17
CA PHE A 36 8.35 -22.41 -26.90
C PHE A 36 8.95 -21.26 -26.07
N ARG A 37 8.58 -21.16 -24.79
CA ARG A 37 8.96 -20.06 -23.89
C ARG A 37 9.79 -20.49 -22.68
N GLY A 38 9.74 -21.75 -22.26
CA GLY A 38 10.60 -22.25 -21.18
C GLY A 38 10.12 -23.54 -20.50
N LEU A 39 10.90 -23.99 -19.52
CA LEU A 39 10.62 -25.16 -18.67
C LEU A 39 10.69 -24.80 -17.19
N ALA A 40 9.83 -25.42 -16.38
CA ALA A 40 9.92 -25.37 -14.92
C ALA A 40 9.39 -26.64 -14.28
N MET A 41 9.71 -26.83 -13.01
CA MET A 41 9.05 -27.83 -12.17
C MET A 41 7.78 -27.20 -11.59
N GLY A 42 6.66 -27.91 -11.63
CA GLY A 42 5.40 -27.39 -11.12
C GLY A 42 4.40 -28.47 -10.74
N ILE A 43 3.22 -28.04 -10.30
CA ILE A 43 2.10 -28.92 -10.00
C ILE A 43 1.10 -28.83 -11.15
N ASN A 44 0.65 -30.00 -11.61
CA ASN A 44 -0.33 -30.12 -12.69
C ASN A 44 -1.64 -29.42 -12.31
N THR A 45 -2.22 -28.68 -13.26
CA THR A 45 -3.42 -27.88 -13.04
C THR A 45 -4.45 -28.17 -14.12
N VAL A 46 -5.63 -28.66 -13.72
CA VAL A 46 -6.74 -28.93 -14.65
C VAL A 46 -7.89 -27.97 -14.36
N ASN A 47 -8.29 -27.17 -15.35
CA ASN A 47 -9.34 -26.15 -15.24
C ASN A 47 -9.12 -25.18 -14.06
N GLY A 48 -7.87 -24.79 -13.81
CA GLY A 48 -7.48 -23.87 -12.73
C GLY A 48 -7.38 -24.51 -11.34
N ASN A 49 -7.63 -25.82 -11.20
CA ASN A 49 -7.49 -26.54 -9.94
C ASN A 49 -6.22 -27.39 -9.95
N SER A 50 -5.42 -27.26 -8.89
CA SER A 50 -4.21 -28.07 -8.67
C SER A 50 -4.59 -29.53 -8.41
N THR A 51 -3.92 -30.46 -9.08
CA THR A 51 -4.12 -31.91 -8.88
C THR A 51 -3.18 -32.50 -7.83
N GLY A 52 -2.17 -31.74 -7.39
CA GLY A 52 -1.12 -32.19 -6.47
C GLY A 52 -0.03 -33.06 -7.13
N GLU A 53 -0.16 -33.36 -8.42
CA GLU A 53 0.83 -34.15 -9.17
C GLU A 53 2.00 -33.27 -9.64
N LEU A 54 3.23 -33.72 -9.38
CA LEU A 54 4.44 -33.02 -9.80
C LEU A 54 4.73 -33.29 -11.29
N VAL A 55 4.94 -32.24 -12.07
CA VAL A 55 5.13 -32.29 -13.53
C VAL A 55 6.22 -31.31 -13.99
N LEU A 56 6.76 -31.57 -15.19
CA LEU A 56 7.56 -30.61 -15.94
C LEU A 56 6.60 -29.65 -16.67
N LYS A 57 6.50 -28.42 -16.18
CA LYS A 57 5.77 -27.33 -16.84
C LYS A 57 6.53 -26.89 -18.09
N VAL A 58 5.82 -26.88 -19.21
CA VAL A 58 6.29 -26.35 -20.49
C VAL A 58 5.50 -25.09 -20.80
N PHE A 59 6.19 -23.96 -20.87
CA PHE A 59 5.56 -22.68 -21.19
C PHE A 59 5.61 -22.45 -22.69
N ILE A 60 4.47 -22.11 -23.27
CA ILE A 60 4.34 -21.78 -24.69
C ILE A 60 3.60 -20.45 -24.89
N ASP A 61 3.78 -19.83 -26.05
CA ASP A 61 3.08 -18.61 -26.45
C ASP A 61 1.57 -18.84 -26.53
N ARG A 62 1.17 -19.81 -27.37
CA ARG A 62 -0.23 -20.16 -27.63
C ARG A 62 -0.39 -21.65 -27.88
N LYS A 63 -1.43 -22.27 -27.30
CA LYS A 63 -1.85 -23.63 -27.63
C LYS A 63 -2.44 -23.67 -29.03
N LEU A 64 -1.75 -24.37 -29.93
CA LEU A 64 -2.23 -24.63 -31.29
C LEU A 64 -2.76 -26.07 -31.39
N PRO A 65 -3.77 -26.33 -32.23
CA PRO A 65 -4.06 -27.68 -32.67
C PRO A 65 -2.80 -28.26 -33.32
N VAL A 66 -2.37 -29.44 -32.88
CA VAL A 66 -1.16 -30.06 -33.43
C VAL A 66 -1.52 -30.86 -34.67
N ASP A 67 -0.89 -30.55 -35.81
CA ASP A 67 -0.93 -31.36 -37.03
C ASP A 67 0.24 -32.38 -37.00
N GLY A 68 0.02 -33.52 -36.35
CA GLY A 68 1.01 -34.60 -36.23
C GLY A 68 1.69 -34.69 -34.84
N ASP A 69 2.39 -35.81 -34.58
CA ASP A 69 2.95 -36.10 -33.24
C ASP A 69 4.32 -35.44 -32.96
N GLU A 70 5.07 -35.03 -33.98
CA GLU A 70 6.48 -34.62 -33.83
C GLU A 70 6.66 -33.23 -33.18
N ASP A 71 5.70 -32.33 -33.38
CA ASP A 71 5.70 -30.96 -32.83
C ASP A 71 4.89 -30.83 -31.54
N ALA A 72 4.20 -31.89 -31.12
CA ALA A 72 3.48 -31.91 -29.85
C ALA A 72 4.45 -31.97 -28.68
N VAL A 73 4.18 -31.20 -27.62
CA VAL A 73 4.80 -31.46 -26.33
C VAL A 73 4.28 -32.81 -25.83
N PRO A 74 5.15 -33.82 -25.63
CA PRO A 74 4.71 -35.15 -25.24
C PRO A 74 4.20 -35.11 -23.81
N ALA A 75 3.02 -35.67 -23.54
CA ALA A 75 2.43 -35.75 -22.20
C ALA A 75 3.35 -36.43 -21.17
N ILE A 76 4.29 -37.26 -21.64
CA ILE A 76 5.35 -37.87 -20.84
C ILE A 76 6.67 -37.69 -21.59
N LEU A 77 7.61 -36.97 -20.98
CA LEU A 77 8.96 -36.78 -21.48
C LEU A 77 9.88 -37.89 -20.96
N ARG A 78 10.72 -38.42 -21.85
CA ARG A 78 11.79 -39.36 -21.52
C ARG A 78 13.10 -38.80 -22.01
N LEU A 79 14.04 -38.61 -21.10
CA LEU A 79 15.37 -38.08 -21.41
C LEU A 79 16.42 -39.20 -21.26
N PRO A 80 17.38 -39.32 -22.20
CA PRO A 80 18.54 -40.18 -22.03
C PRO A 80 19.28 -39.88 -20.72
N GLY A 81 19.53 -40.92 -19.91
CA GLY A 81 20.24 -40.79 -18.62
C GLY A 81 19.34 -40.52 -17.41
N LEU A 82 18.02 -40.43 -17.61
CA LEU A 82 17.02 -40.38 -16.54
C LEU A 82 16.17 -41.66 -16.57
N ASP A 83 16.14 -42.39 -15.45
CA ASP A 83 15.39 -43.65 -15.34
C ASP A 83 13.88 -43.43 -15.29
N ALA A 84 13.45 -42.25 -14.82
CA ALA A 84 12.05 -41.90 -14.64
C ALA A 84 11.44 -41.21 -15.88
N ALA A 85 10.21 -41.62 -16.22
CA ALA A 85 9.38 -40.90 -17.17
C ALA A 85 8.74 -39.69 -16.48
N ILE A 86 8.87 -38.51 -17.09
CA ILE A 86 8.46 -37.25 -16.47
C ILE A 86 7.15 -36.78 -17.11
N PRO A 87 6.04 -36.70 -16.36
CA PRO A 87 4.82 -36.12 -16.88
C PRO A 87 5.03 -34.63 -17.19
N THR A 88 4.47 -34.16 -18.30
CA THR A 88 4.52 -32.76 -18.70
C THR A 88 3.15 -32.11 -18.59
N ASP A 89 3.15 -30.80 -18.35
CA ASP A 89 1.94 -29.98 -18.43
C ASP A 89 2.27 -28.68 -19.17
N VAL A 90 1.37 -28.26 -20.06
CA VAL A 90 1.62 -27.17 -21.00
C VAL A 90 0.82 -25.96 -20.58
N ASP A 91 1.50 -24.87 -20.25
CA ASP A 91 0.89 -23.59 -19.89
C ASP A 91 1.05 -22.58 -21.03
N GLU A 92 -0.06 -21.95 -21.40
CA GLU A 92 -0.08 -20.83 -22.34
C GLU A 92 0.23 -19.53 -21.58
N VAL A 93 1.32 -18.85 -21.94
CA VAL A 93 1.80 -17.64 -21.24
C VAL A 93 1.92 -16.41 -22.16
N GLY A 94 1.68 -16.55 -23.46
CA GLY A 94 1.82 -15.48 -24.45
C GLY A 94 3.27 -15.15 -24.82
N GLU A 95 3.46 -14.10 -25.63
CA GLU A 95 4.75 -13.51 -25.96
C GLU A 95 5.21 -12.54 -24.83
N PRO A 96 6.28 -12.86 -24.07
CA PRO A 96 6.80 -11.92 -23.08
C PRO A 96 7.45 -10.72 -23.77
N GLY A 97 6.70 -9.62 -23.89
CA GLY A 97 7.22 -8.34 -24.39
C GLY A 97 8.03 -7.57 -23.34
N LEU A 98 8.91 -6.69 -23.82
CA LEU A 98 9.65 -5.71 -23.02
C LEU A 98 8.69 -4.87 -22.17
N GLN A 99 8.69 -5.06 -20.84
CA GLN A 99 7.89 -4.25 -19.92
C GLN A 99 8.80 -3.42 -19.02
N PHE A 100 9.34 -2.33 -19.56
CA PHE A 100 9.86 -1.25 -18.72
C PHE A 100 8.70 -0.35 -18.28
N THR A 101 8.71 0.12 -17.04
CA THR A 101 7.85 1.21 -16.59
C THR A 101 8.27 2.49 -17.31
N GLN A 102 7.49 2.94 -18.32
CA GLN A 102 7.74 4.23 -18.98
C GLN A 102 6.73 5.29 -18.54
N PRO A 103 7.17 6.47 -18.07
CA PRO A 103 8.54 6.80 -17.65
C PRO A 103 8.97 6.04 -16.37
N ALA A 104 10.29 5.90 -16.15
CA ALA A 104 10.81 5.32 -14.91
C ALA A 104 10.44 6.20 -13.71
N ALA A 105 9.99 5.60 -12.63
CA ALA A 105 9.35 6.27 -11.51
C ALA A 105 9.92 5.79 -10.17
N GLY A 106 9.62 6.50 -9.08
CA GLY A 106 9.88 5.95 -7.75
C GLY A 106 9.25 4.55 -7.62
N GLY A 107 10.01 3.57 -7.14
CA GLY A 107 9.64 2.14 -7.13
C GLY A 107 10.21 1.30 -8.27
N THR A 108 10.79 1.91 -9.31
CA THR A 108 11.45 1.18 -10.41
C THR A 108 12.73 0.47 -9.93
N SER A 109 12.96 -0.78 -10.39
CA SER A 109 14.18 -1.52 -10.07
C SER A 109 15.39 -0.95 -10.78
N ILE A 110 16.50 -0.76 -10.04
CA ILE A 110 17.74 -0.20 -10.56
C ILE A 110 18.96 -0.98 -10.08
N LYS A 111 20.08 -0.84 -10.80
CA LYS A 111 21.40 -1.31 -10.39
C LYS A 111 22.53 -0.56 -11.10
N ILE A 112 23.76 -0.82 -10.69
CA ILE A 112 24.96 -0.58 -11.51
C ILE A 112 25.55 -1.92 -11.95
N GLU A 113 26.50 -1.90 -12.89
CA GLU A 113 27.22 -3.11 -13.29
C GLU A 113 27.99 -3.71 -12.10
N GLY A 114 27.75 -5.00 -11.83
CA GLY A 114 28.29 -5.69 -10.65
C GLY A 114 27.80 -5.15 -9.30
N GLY A 115 26.77 -4.29 -9.29
CA GLY A 115 26.15 -3.79 -8.07
C GLY A 115 24.97 -4.64 -7.63
N LEU A 116 24.41 -4.29 -6.47
CA LEU A 116 23.20 -4.92 -5.96
C LEU A 116 21.97 -4.38 -6.70
N HIS A 117 20.92 -5.20 -6.76
CA HIS A 117 19.61 -4.72 -7.17
C HIS A 117 18.99 -3.90 -6.03
N GLY A 118 18.40 -2.78 -6.41
CA GLY A 118 17.64 -1.92 -5.50
C GLY A 118 16.53 -1.20 -6.24
N THR A 119 16.05 -0.14 -5.62
CA THR A 119 14.88 0.62 -6.06
C THR A 119 15.23 2.09 -6.20
N PHE A 120 14.76 2.72 -7.27
CA PHE A 120 14.73 4.16 -7.44
C PHE A 120 13.74 4.74 -6.42
N GLY A 121 14.21 5.53 -5.45
CA GLY A 121 13.35 6.07 -4.40
C GLY A 121 12.52 7.26 -4.88
N CYS A 122 13.18 8.38 -5.15
CA CYS A 122 12.52 9.63 -5.55
C CYS A 122 13.49 10.60 -6.21
N LEU A 123 12.95 11.69 -6.78
CA LEU A 123 13.76 12.77 -7.35
C LEU A 123 14.09 13.84 -6.31
N VAL A 124 15.32 14.31 -6.38
CA VAL A 124 15.83 15.44 -5.60
C VAL A 124 16.52 16.47 -6.49
N THR A 125 16.59 17.71 -6.04
CA THR A 125 17.27 18.80 -6.73
C THR A 125 18.16 19.59 -5.76
N PRO A 126 19.28 20.19 -6.20
CA PRO A 126 20.14 20.98 -5.32
C PRO A 126 19.38 22.16 -4.70
N ARG A 127 19.57 22.40 -3.39
CA ARG A 127 18.99 23.59 -2.71
C ARG A 127 19.58 24.91 -3.22
N ARG A 128 20.83 24.85 -3.69
CA ARG A 128 21.61 25.99 -4.20
C ARG A 128 22.52 25.51 -5.33
N GLY A 129 22.71 26.34 -6.34
CA GLY A 129 23.57 26.03 -7.49
C GLY A 129 22.77 25.76 -8.77
N PRO A 130 23.43 25.28 -9.84
CA PRO A 130 22.78 25.04 -11.12
C PRO A 130 21.68 23.97 -10.98
N SER A 131 20.54 24.25 -11.62
CA SER A 131 19.38 23.37 -11.64
C SER A 131 19.73 22.02 -12.24
N GLY A 132 19.31 20.94 -11.57
CA GLY A 132 19.49 19.58 -12.04
C GLY A 132 18.64 18.61 -11.25
N LEU A 133 18.16 17.55 -11.91
CA LEU A 133 17.40 16.49 -11.26
C LEU A 133 18.31 15.29 -11.02
N PHE A 134 18.21 14.76 -9.80
CA PHE A 134 18.94 13.59 -9.38
C PHE A 134 17.96 12.53 -8.90
N LEU A 135 18.19 11.29 -9.32
CA LEU A 135 17.62 10.11 -8.71
C LEU A 135 18.27 9.90 -7.34
N LEU A 136 17.47 9.62 -6.32
CA LEU A 136 17.91 9.25 -4.97
C LEU A 136 17.61 7.76 -4.70
N THR A 137 18.58 7.04 -4.14
CA THR A 137 18.48 5.63 -3.72
C THR A 137 19.50 5.33 -2.60
N SER A 138 19.64 4.08 -2.16
CA SER A 138 20.61 3.67 -1.12
C SER A 138 22.04 3.57 -1.68
N ALA A 139 23.05 3.89 -0.85
CA ALA A 139 24.46 3.83 -1.24
C ALA A 139 24.91 2.40 -1.53
N HIS A 140 24.44 1.41 -0.78
CA HIS A 140 24.81 0.02 -1.03
C HIS A 140 24.29 -0.54 -2.37
N VAL A 141 23.31 0.14 -3.01
CA VAL A 141 22.76 -0.26 -4.32
C VAL A 141 23.65 0.22 -5.46
N ILE A 142 23.97 1.52 -5.50
CA ILE A 142 24.69 2.13 -6.64
C ILE A 142 26.07 2.70 -6.31
N GLY A 143 26.45 2.76 -5.03
CA GLY A 143 27.77 3.24 -4.58
C GLY A 143 28.85 2.16 -4.54
N TYR A 144 28.47 0.89 -4.80
CA TYR A 144 29.39 -0.24 -4.73
C TYR A 144 29.16 -1.23 -5.87
N SER A 145 30.25 -1.65 -6.52
CA SER A 145 30.28 -2.75 -7.50
C SER A 145 31.20 -3.84 -6.94
N ARG A 146 30.71 -5.08 -6.85
CA ARG A 146 31.42 -6.22 -6.25
C ARG A 146 31.94 -5.91 -4.84
N LEU A 147 31.10 -5.20 -4.07
CA LEU A 147 31.40 -4.68 -2.73
C LEU A 147 32.62 -3.74 -2.65
N ARG A 148 32.98 -3.09 -3.77
CA ARG A 148 34.03 -2.06 -3.83
C ARG A 148 33.43 -0.70 -4.23
N PRO A 149 33.97 0.42 -3.72
CA PRO A 149 33.55 1.77 -4.10
C PRO A 149 33.41 1.95 -5.61
N ALA A 150 32.25 2.43 -6.07
CA ALA A 150 32.00 2.81 -7.46
C ALA A 150 32.50 4.24 -7.72
N ALA A 151 32.94 4.51 -8.94
CA ALA A 151 33.43 5.83 -9.32
C ALA A 151 32.26 6.77 -9.70
N PRO A 152 32.34 8.08 -9.43
CA PRO A 152 31.43 9.04 -10.02
C PRO A 152 31.40 8.89 -11.56
N GLY A 153 30.21 8.98 -12.15
CA GLY A 153 29.96 8.73 -13.57
C GLY A 153 29.55 7.30 -13.90
N THR A 154 29.64 6.34 -12.96
CA THR A 154 29.17 4.96 -13.20
C THR A 154 27.70 4.95 -13.67
N PRO A 155 27.38 4.29 -14.80
CA PRO A 155 26.02 4.19 -15.31
C PRO A 155 25.09 3.47 -14.32
N VAL A 156 23.91 4.05 -14.10
CA VAL A 156 22.81 3.46 -13.33
C VAL A 156 21.75 3.01 -14.31
N PHE A 157 21.38 1.73 -14.20
CA PHE A 157 20.44 1.09 -15.09
C PHE A 157 19.09 0.89 -14.43
N GLU A 158 18.01 1.13 -15.16
CA GLU A 158 16.70 0.52 -14.90
C GLU A 158 16.76 -0.95 -15.34
N VAL A 159 16.16 -1.84 -14.55
CA VAL A 159 16.10 -3.27 -14.84
C VAL A 159 14.65 -3.72 -15.04
N ALA A 160 14.37 -4.29 -16.21
CA ALA A 160 13.10 -4.92 -16.52
C ALA A 160 12.98 -6.30 -15.86
N ARG A 161 11.74 -6.81 -15.76
CA ARG A 161 11.46 -8.12 -15.14
C ARG A 161 12.15 -9.31 -15.82
N ASN A 162 12.43 -9.19 -17.12
CA ASN A 162 13.12 -10.20 -17.91
C ASN A 162 14.67 -10.11 -17.80
N GLY A 163 15.20 -9.18 -17.00
CA GLY A 163 16.64 -8.99 -16.80
C GLY A 163 17.30 -7.98 -17.75
N ASP A 164 16.57 -7.50 -18.76
CA ASP A 164 17.04 -6.43 -19.64
C ASP A 164 17.25 -5.14 -18.85
N HIS A 165 18.17 -4.30 -19.33
CA HIS A 165 18.53 -3.09 -18.63
C HIS A 165 18.86 -1.95 -19.58
N ARG A 166 18.60 -0.71 -19.12
CA ARG A 166 18.89 0.51 -19.87
C ARG A 166 19.40 1.61 -18.96
N VAL A 167 20.29 2.47 -19.46
CA VAL A 167 20.86 3.56 -18.66
C VAL A 167 19.81 4.66 -18.46
N ILE A 168 19.58 5.06 -17.21
CA ILE A 168 18.66 6.15 -16.85
C ILE A 168 19.34 7.30 -16.10
N ALA A 169 20.49 7.04 -15.47
CA ALA A 169 21.24 8.02 -14.71
C ALA A 169 22.73 7.66 -14.64
N ALA A 170 23.55 8.57 -14.13
CA ALA A 170 24.96 8.34 -13.82
C ALA A 170 25.27 8.73 -12.36
N LEU A 171 25.92 7.84 -11.60
CA LEU A 171 26.27 8.05 -10.20
C LEU A 171 26.98 9.39 -10.03
N THR A 172 26.51 10.23 -9.11
CA THR A 172 27.11 11.54 -8.85
C THR A 172 27.86 11.54 -7.52
N ALA A 173 27.19 11.11 -6.46
CA ALA A 173 27.77 11.06 -5.12
C ALA A 173 27.02 10.04 -4.26
N TYR A 174 27.69 9.53 -3.23
CA TYR A 174 27.08 8.71 -2.20
C TYR A 174 27.82 8.90 -0.87
N LYS A 175 27.16 8.60 0.25
CA LYS A 175 27.85 8.52 1.54
C LYS A 175 28.53 7.15 1.65
N PRO A 176 29.87 7.06 1.80
CA PRO A 176 30.53 5.78 1.98
C PRO A 176 30.05 5.08 3.25
N LEU A 177 29.72 3.79 3.12
CA LEU A 177 29.34 2.89 4.20
C LEU A 177 30.55 2.58 5.09
N ASN A 178 30.29 2.43 6.38
CA ASN A 178 31.29 2.06 7.37
C ASN A 178 31.27 0.53 7.60
N PHE A 179 32.29 -0.15 7.11
CA PHE A 179 32.48 -1.59 7.29
C PHE A 179 33.35 -1.94 8.52
N ASN A 180 33.77 -0.96 9.31
CA ASN A 180 34.48 -1.22 10.57
C ASN A 180 33.48 -1.79 11.59
N PRO A 181 33.74 -2.94 12.22
CA PRO A 181 32.86 -3.53 13.24
C PRO A 181 32.54 -2.61 14.43
N ALA A 182 33.42 -1.64 14.75
CA ALA A 182 33.19 -0.65 15.81
C ALA A 182 32.54 0.64 15.30
N GLY A 183 32.44 0.81 13.99
CA GLY A 183 31.92 2.02 13.35
C GLY A 183 30.42 1.92 13.06
N LEU A 184 29.77 3.09 12.99
CA LEU A 184 28.36 3.21 12.59
C LEU A 184 28.25 3.92 11.24
N THR A 185 27.35 3.42 10.40
CA THR A 185 26.83 4.10 9.21
C THR A 185 25.57 4.85 9.60
N GLN A 186 25.61 6.18 9.51
CA GLN A 186 24.47 7.04 9.86
C GLN A 186 23.57 7.36 8.66
N ILE A 187 24.12 7.25 7.45
CA ILE A 187 23.45 7.57 6.19
C ILE A 187 23.87 6.52 5.17
N ASP A 188 22.90 5.91 4.53
CA ASP A 188 23.07 4.99 3.40
C ASP A 188 22.20 5.50 2.26
N ALA A 189 22.81 6.37 1.45
CA ALA A 189 22.14 7.03 0.35
C ALA A 189 23.14 7.45 -0.74
N ALA A 190 22.66 7.49 -1.97
CA ALA A 190 23.36 7.89 -3.17
C ALA A 190 22.46 8.69 -4.10
N ILE A 191 23.05 9.67 -4.78
CA ILE A 191 22.41 10.47 -5.82
C ILE A 191 23.06 10.20 -7.17
N ALA A 192 22.24 10.09 -8.21
CA ALA A 192 22.69 9.93 -9.59
C ALA A 192 22.00 10.96 -10.48
N ARG A 193 22.78 11.61 -11.36
CA ARG A 193 22.28 12.61 -12.28
C ARG A 193 21.53 11.91 -13.40
N ILE A 194 20.31 12.35 -13.66
CA ILE A 194 19.47 11.80 -14.73
C ILE A 194 20.11 12.06 -16.09
N THR A 195 20.06 11.06 -16.97
CA THR A 195 20.62 11.13 -18.34
C THR A 195 19.55 10.96 -19.43
N THR A 196 18.28 10.75 -19.05
CA THR A 196 17.16 10.51 -19.97
C THR A 196 15.94 11.35 -19.60
N PRO A 197 15.14 11.83 -20.57
CA PRO A 197 13.84 12.44 -20.30
C PRO A 197 12.76 11.43 -19.87
N ALA A 198 13.02 10.12 -20.00
CA ALA A 198 12.07 9.05 -19.66
C ALA A 198 12.03 8.72 -18.16
N ILE A 199 12.03 9.76 -17.31
CA ILE A 199 11.94 9.63 -15.85
C ILE A 199 10.90 10.61 -15.31
N THR A 200 10.18 10.22 -14.26
CA THR A 200 9.14 11.04 -13.65
C THR A 200 9.34 11.16 -12.14
N ALA A 201 8.84 12.26 -11.57
CA ALA A 201 8.72 12.43 -10.12
C ALA A 201 7.46 11.73 -9.57
N ASP A 202 6.54 11.33 -10.46
CA ASP A 202 5.34 10.57 -10.10
C ASP A 202 5.69 9.21 -9.50
N ILE A 203 4.90 8.78 -8.52
CA ILE A 203 5.00 7.46 -7.90
C ILE A 203 3.63 6.80 -8.04
N ASP A 204 3.49 5.89 -9.01
CA ASP A 204 2.27 5.12 -9.29
C ASP A 204 0.99 5.97 -9.40
N GLY A 205 1.05 7.06 -10.18
CA GLY A 205 -0.08 7.96 -10.40
C GLY A 205 -0.48 8.79 -9.18
N ARG A 206 0.29 8.76 -8.08
CA ARG A 206 0.03 9.58 -6.88
C ARG A 206 0.75 10.93 -6.89
N GLY A 207 1.48 11.25 -7.94
CA GLY A 207 2.36 12.40 -8.04
C GLY A 207 3.63 12.24 -7.18
N PRO A 208 4.50 13.25 -7.20
CA PRO A 208 5.63 13.33 -6.29
C PRO A 208 5.18 13.47 -4.83
N PRO A 209 6.06 13.16 -3.86
CA PRO A 209 5.78 13.38 -2.45
C PRO A 209 5.35 14.83 -2.16
N LYS A 210 4.45 15.02 -1.19
CA LYS A 210 3.95 16.36 -0.82
C LYS A 210 4.97 17.16 -0.03
N GLY A 211 5.85 16.50 0.72
CA GLY A 211 6.83 17.12 1.58
C GLY A 211 7.74 16.09 2.24
N VAL A 212 8.38 16.48 3.34
CA VAL A 212 9.23 15.62 4.17
C VAL A 212 8.63 15.58 5.56
N ASN A 213 8.54 14.39 6.15
CA ASN A 213 8.23 14.20 7.56
C ASN A 213 9.55 13.93 8.32
N PRO A 214 10.14 14.94 8.97
CA PRO A 214 11.41 14.80 9.68
C PRO A 214 11.26 14.16 11.07
N SER A 215 10.03 13.89 11.52
CA SER A 215 9.76 13.48 12.90
C SER A 215 8.62 12.46 12.97
N PRO A 216 8.76 11.30 12.30
CA PRO A 216 7.80 10.22 12.43
C PRO A 216 7.71 9.77 13.90
N GLN A 217 6.53 9.32 14.31
CA GLN A 217 6.26 8.84 15.66
C GLN A 217 6.19 7.32 15.70
N ILE A 218 6.47 6.74 16.87
CA ILE A 218 6.19 5.32 17.11
C ILE A 218 4.68 5.12 16.97
N GLY A 219 4.28 4.11 16.19
CA GLY A 219 2.88 3.88 15.87
C GLY A 219 2.40 4.55 14.58
N ASP A 220 3.23 5.31 13.86
CA ASP A 220 2.85 5.87 12.56
C ASP A 220 2.70 4.76 11.51
N LYS A 221 1.71 4.89 10.63
CA LYS A 221 1.56 4.00 9.47
C LYS A 221 2.40 4.51 8.29
N LEU A 222 3.17 3.59 7.70
CA LEU A 222 4.08 3.89 6.59
C LEU A 222 3.70 3.11 5.32
N PHE A 223 4.09 3.68 4.18
CA PHE A 223 3.78 3.16 2.86
C PHE A 223 5.00 3.20 1.96
N ALA A 224 5.06 2.29 1.00
CA ALA A 224 6.07 2.25 -0.05
C ALA A 224 5.47 1.70 -1.33
N TYR A 225 5.92 2.20 -2.47
CA TYR A 225 5.63 1.60 -3.78
C TYR A 225 6.81 0.74 -4.21
N VAL A 226 6.62 -0.58 -4.15
CA VAL A 226 7.65 -1.59 -4.44
C VAL A 226 6.99 -2.80 -5.11
N ASP A 227 7.73 -3.53 -5.93
CA ASP A 227 7.20 -4.67 -6.71
C ASP A 227 5.97 -4.35 -7.59
N GLY A 228 5.77 -3.07 -7.97
CA GLY A 228 4.59 -2.65 -8.73
C GLY A 228 3.30 -2.57 -7.92
N ALA A 229 3.39 -2.51 -6.59
CA ALA A 229 2.24 -2.36 -5.71
C ALA A 229 2.52 -1.40 -4.55
N TRP A 230 1.48 -0.68 -4.11
CA TRP A 230 1.51 0.03 -2.84
C TRP A 230 1.39 -0.95 -1.70
N LYS A 231 2.44 -1.02 -0.88
CA LYS A 231 2.46 -1.81 0.36
C LYS A 231 2.36 -0.87 1.54
N ALA A 232 1.64 -1.31 2.58
CA ALA A 232 1.48 -0.60 3.84
C ALA A 232 1.95 -1.48 5.00
N THR A 233 2.60 -0.88 5.99
CA THR A 233 2.97 -1.56 7.24
C THR A 233 1.87 -1.48 8.29
N THR A 234 2.05 -2.26 9.36
CA THR A 234 1.27 -2.25 10.60
C THR A 234 1.85 -1.37 11.71
N ARG A 235 2.97 -0.63 11.50
CA ARG A 235 3.38 0.68 12.11
C ARG A 235 4.90 0.84 12.35
N VAL A 236 5.38 2.07 12.56
CA VAL A 236 6.71 2.39 13.11
C VAL A 236 6.85 1.75 14.48
N THR A 237 7.92 0.98 14.67
CA THR A 237 8.20 0.25 15.92
C THR A 237 9.25 0.97 16.76
N THR A 238 10.29 1.52 16.13
CA THR A 238 11.41 2.17 16.85
C THR A 238 11.93 3.37 16.08
N LEU A 239 12.34 4.40 16.82
CA LEU A 239 13.05 5.57 16.30
C LEU A 239 14.50 5.57 16.81
N ASN A 240 15.41 6.08 15.99
CA ASN A 240 16.83 6.22 16.31
C ASN A 240 17.53 4.88 16.69
N ALA A 241 17.14 3.79 16.04
CA ALA A 241 17.67 2.46 16.28
C ALA A 241 19.15 2.33 15.89
N MET A 242 19.90 1.58 16.71
CA MET A 242 21.26 1.12 16.42
C MET A 242 21.20 -0.36 16.04
N LEU A 243 21.57 -0.67 14.81
CA LEU A 243 21.44 -1.99 14.22
C LEU A 243 22.84 -2.55 13.95
N HIS A 244 23.11 -3.76 14.43
CA HIS A 244 24.43 -4.38 14.30
C HIS A 244 24.43 -5.54 13.32
N LYS A 245 25.58 -5.72 12.64
CA LYS A 245 25.85 -6.89 11.80
C LYS A 245 24.80 -7.09 10.70
N ILE A 246 24.40 -6.02 10.05
CA ILE A 246 23.53 -6.06 8.87
C ILE A 246 24.32 -6.57 7.68
N ARG A 247 23.86 -7.65 7.07
CA ARG A 247 24.56 -8.37 6.00
C ARG A 247 24.37 -7.66 4.67
N MET A 248 25.48 -7.31 4.01
CA MET A 248 25.53 -6.91 2.61
C MET A 248 26.24 -8.02 1.83
N GLN A 249 25.59 -8.60 0.82
CA GLN A 249 26.09 -9.75 0.09
C GLN A 249 25.99 -9.55 -1.41
N ASP A 250 27.06 -9.88 -2.13
CA ASP A 250 27.09 -9.99 -3.58
C ASP A 250 27.74 -11.32 -3.97
N GLY A 251 26.96 -12.24 -4.54
CA GLY A 251 27.39 -13.62 -4.77
C GLY A 251 27.89 -14.30 -3.49
N THR A 252 29.15 -14.75 -3.50
CA THR A 252 29.81 -15.38 -2.34
C THR A 252 30.46 -14.36 -1.40
N ALA A 253 30.60 -13.10 -1.81
CA ALA A 253 31.23 -12.06 -1.00
C ALA A 253 30.23 -11.48 0.01
N VAL A 254 30.66 -11.35 1.26
CA VAL A 254 29.83 -10.82 2.36
C VAL A 254 30.58 -9.72 3.11
N ARG A 255 29.87 -8.65 3.43
CA ARG A 255 30.29 -7.56 4.32
C ARG A 255 29.21 -7.33 5.37
N TYR A 256 29.60 -6.73 6.48
CA TYR A 256 28.66 -6.35 7.54
C TYR A 256 28.71 -4.85 7.77
N ILE A 257 27.53 -4.27 7.99
CA ILE A 257 27.32 -2.86 8.27
C ILE A 257 26.66 -2.76 9.63
N ASN A 258 27.10 -1.82 10.45
CA ASN A 258 26.31 -1.39 11.59
C ASN A 258 25.66 -0.05 11.24
N TYR A 259 24.37 0.09 11.49
CA TYR A 259 23.65 1.35 11.31
C TYR A 259 23.41 2.05 12.64
N GLY A 260 23.41 3.38 12.60
CA GLY A 260 23.05 4.21 13.73
C GLY A 260 21.95 5.20 13.37
N GLY A 261 20.98 5.33 14.27
CA GLY A 261 19.87 6.27 14.16
C GLY A 261 18.89 5.96 13.02
N MET A 262 18.63 4.69 12.77
CA MET A 262 17.63 4.23 11.80
C MET A 262 16.22 4.32 12.38
N ILE A 263 15.22 4.27 11.50
CA ILE A 263 13.83 4.00 11.87
C ILE A 263 13.55 2.52 11.57
N THR A 264 12.80 1.85 12.44
CA THR A 264 12.33 0.46 12.20
C THR A 264 10.81 0.41 12.21
N CYS A 265 10.25 -0.52 11.46
CA CYS A 265 8.81 -0.81 11.41
C CYS A 265 8.59 -2.29 11.07
N ASN A 266 7.38 -2.80 11.27
CA ASN A 266 7.03 -4.16 10.85
C ASN A 266 7.30 -4.33 9.35
N ALA A 267 7.91 -5.44 8.97
CA ALA A 267 8.36 -5.66 7.60
C ALA A 267 7.19 -5.68 6.62
N PHE A 268 7.37 -4.93 5.55
CA PHE A 268 6.47 -4.90 4.38
C PHE A 268 7.28 -4.75 3.08
N THR A 269 8.60 -4.83 3.20
CA THR A 269 9.60 -4.79 2.13
C THR A 269 10.43 -6.07 2.19
N LYS A 270 11.09 -6.42 1.09
CA LYS A 270 11.94 -7.61 0.98
C LYS A 270 13.32 -7.24 0.41
N GLY A 271 14.22 -8.22 0.33
CA GLY A 271 15.48 -8.05 -0.38
C GLY A 271 15.26 -7.56 -1.83
N GLY A 272 15.95 -6.49 -2.22
CA GLY A 272 15.78 -5.81 -3.51
C GLY A 272 14.96 -4.50 -3.43
N ASP A 273 14.21 -4.28 -2.35
CA ASP A 273 13.45 -3.03 -2.14
C ASP A 273 14.34 -1.89 -1.60
N SER A 274 15.63 -2.14 -1.36
CA SER A 274 16.56 -1.15 -0.87
C SER A 274 16.60 0.10 -1.76
N GLY A 275 16.49 1.27 -1.17
CA GLY A 275 16.41 2.55 -1.87
C GLY A 275 15.00 2.99 -2.18
N ALA A 276 13.98 2.16 -1.95
CA ALA A 276 12.59 2.57 -2.09
C ALA A 276 12.25 3.71 -1.13
N LEU A 277 11.45 4.66 -1.60
CA LEU A 277 10.96 5.75 -0.78
C LEU A 277 9.88 5.22 0.18
N ILE A 278 10.05 5.53 1.47
CA ILE A 278 9.02 5.38 2.47
C ILE A 278 8.32 6.72 2.69
N VAL A 279 6.99 6.70 2.69
CA VAL A 279 6.13 7.86 2.94
C VAL A 279 5.17 7.59 4.10
N ASP A 280 4.75 8.66 4.76
CA ASP A 280 3.63 8.61 5.70
C ASP A 280 2.28 8.64 4.96
N ARG A 281 1.19 8.55 5.71
CA ARG A 281 -0.18 8.58 5.17
C ARG A 281 -0.56 9.88 4.47
N TYR A 282 0.16 10.97 4.71
CA TYR A 282 -0.04 12.26 4.06
C TYR A 282 0.81 12.39 2.79
N HIS A 283 1.51 11.32 2.40
CA HIS A 283 2.42 11.29 1.26
C HIS A 283 3.65 12.19 1.46
N ASN A 284 4.09 12.40 2.70
CA ASN A 284 5.38 13.03 3.02
C ASN A 284 6.47 11.97 3.12
N ALA A 285 7.65 12.27 2.59
CA ALA A 285 8.81 11.40 2.64
C ALA A 285 9.36 11.25 4.07
N VAL A 286 9.47 10.00 4.54
CA VAL A 286 10.02 9.62 5.84
C VAL A 286 11.48 9.16 5.71
N GLY A 287 11.79 8.38 4.68
CA GLY A 287 13.15 7.85 4.51
C GLY A 287 13.29 6.90 3.33
N LEU A 288 14.46 6.26 3.24
CA LEU A 288 14.74 5.20 2.25
C LEU A 288 14.89 3.86 2.94
N VAL A 289 14.42 2.79 2.29
CA VAL A 289 14.69 1.41 2.74
C VAL A 289 16.19 1.12 2.64
N VAL A 290 16.80 0.67 3.73
CA VAL A 290 18.23 0.28 3.76
C VAL A 290 18.46 -1.19 4.06
N GLY A 291 17.38 -1.92 4.39
CA GLY A 291 17.40 -3.35 4.61
C GLY A 291 16.18 -3.79 5.41
N GLY A 292 16.21 -5.04 5.86
CA GLY A 292 15.20 -5.61 6.73
C GLY A 292 15.59 -7.02 7.14
N ASP A 293 14.79 -7.60 8.02
CA ASP A 293 14.91 -9.00 8.40
C ASP A 293 14.38 -9.91 7.29
N HIS A 294 14.83 -11.17 7.30
CA HIS A 294 14.22 -12.19 6.47
C HIS A 294 12.78 -12.47 6.93
N ALA A 295 11.92 -12.79 5.96
CA ALA A 295 10.49 -13.01 6.18
C ALA A 295 10.16 -14.25 7.03
N ASP A 296 11.14 -15.11 7.32
CA ASP A 296 11.01 -16.31 8.14
C ASP A 296 11.10 -16.04 9.65
N ARG A 297 11.42 -14.80 10.06
CA ARG A 297 11.37 -14.40 11.46
C ARG A 297 9.95 -14.23 11.96
N ALA A 298 9.75 -14.41 13.27
CA ALA A 298 8.44 -14.23 13.90
C ALA A 298 7.91 -12.80 13.75
N ASP A 299 8.78 -11.78 13.90
CA ASP A 299 8.43 -10.35 13.81
C ASP A 299 9.44 -9.59 12.94
N PRO A 300 9.47 -9.83 11.62
CA PRO A 300 10.47 -9.23 10.74
C PRO A 300 10.30 -7.70 10.70
N GLN A 301 11.42 -6.99 10.62
CA GLN A 301 11.45 -5.52 10.55
C GLN A 301 11.96 -5.01 9.19
N THR A 302 11.46 -3.84 8.76
CA THR A 302 12.07 -3.02 7.71
C THR A 302 12.91 -1.91 8.36
N TYR A 303 14.10 -1.66 7.84
CA TYR A 303 15.05 -0.64 8.31
C TYR A 303 15.08 0.54 7.35
N ILE A 304 14.99 1.74 7.90
CA ILE A 304 14.78 2.97 7.13
C ILE A 304 15.83 4.02 7.53
N CYS A 305 16.52 4.58 6.54
CA CYS A 305 17.40 5.74 6.73
C CYS A 305 16.58 7.04 6.65
N PRO A 306 16.58 7.90 7.69
CA PRO A 306 15.76 9.12 7.74
C PRO A 306 16.03 10.10 6.59
N MET A 307 14.95 10.62 5.98
CA MET A 307 15.01 11.48 4.79
C MET A 307 15.67 12.84 5.09
N ASP A 308 15.36 13.45 6.22
CA ASP A 308 15.92 14.74 6.65
C ASP A 308 17.46 14.73 6.67
N ARG A 309 18.05 13.65 7.21
CA ARG A 309 19.50 13.45 7.27
C ARG A 309 20.11 13.32 5.88
N ILE A 310 19.44 12.57 4.99
CA ILE A 310 19.88 12.37 3.60
C ILE A 310 19.90 13.71 2.86
N LEU A 311 18.78 14.45 2.90
CA LEU A 311 18.65 15.73 2.20
C LEU A 311 19.65 16.76 2.72
N GLN A 312 19.85 16.83 4.05
CA GLN A 312 20.84 17.72 4.66
C GLN A 312 22.26 17.36 4.22
N HIS A 313 22.61 16.07 4.20
CA HIS A 313 23.95 15.61 3.83
C HIS A 313 24.35 15.99 2.40
N PHE A 314 23.43 15.81 1.43
CA PHE A 314 23.69 16.13 0.03
C PHE A 314 23.41 17.60 -0.33
N GLY A 315 22.83 18.40 0.58
CA GLY A 315 22.44 19.79 0.28
C GLY A 315 21.34 19.87 -0.79
N VAL A 316 20.46 18.88 -0.82
CA VAL A 316 19.38 18.75 -1.80
C VAL A 316 18.01 18.92 -1.13
N GLU A 317 16.99 19.14 -1.94
CA GLU A 317 15.59 19.15 -1.55
C GLU A 317 14.81 18.16 -2.39
N LEU A 318 13.70 17.68 -1.82
CA LEU A 318 12.81 16.74 -2.47
C LEU A 318 12.05 17.45 -3.60
N VAL A 319 11.95 16.81 -4.75
CA VAL A 319 11.05 17.29 -5.81
C VAL A 319 9.62 16.99 -5.38
N THR A 320 8.88 18.02 -4.99
CA THR A 320 7.46 17.97 -4.62
C THR A 320 6.57 18.52 -5.74
N ARG A 321 5.24 18.33 -5.62
CA ARG A 321 4.26 18.86 -6.58
C ARG A 321 4.45 20.37 -6.85
N ASP A 322 4.79 21.14 -5.81
CA ASP A 322 4.95 22.60 -5.89
C ASP A 322 6.31 23.03 -6.50
N SER A 323 7.30 22.15 -6.48
CA SER A 323 8.66 22.44 -6.98
C SER A 323 8.78 22.33 -8.50
N ILE A 324 7.94 21.50 -9.14
CA ILE A 324 7.93 21.28 -10.60
C ILE A 324 7.43 22.52 -11.36
N GLY A 325 6.61 23.37 -10.73
CA GLY A 325 6.12 24.62 -11.32
C GLY A 325 7.16 25.74 -11.39
N ARG A 326 8.26 25.68 -10.63
CA ARG A 326 9.29 26.74 -10.60
C ARG A 326 10.44 26.51 -11.59
N THR A 327 10.62 25.28 -12.08
CA THR A 327 11.79 24.89 -12.90
C THR A 327 11.55 25.03 -14.41
N GLN A 328 10.33 25.34 -14.87
CA GLN A 328 10.05 25.63 -16.29
C GLN A 328 9.97 27.12 -16.65
N GLY A 329 10.23 28.04 -15.71
CA GLY A 329 10.03 29.48 -15.90
C GLY A 329 11.27 30.32 -15.64
N ALA A 330 12.37 30.10 -16.35
CA ALA A 330 13.51 31.03 -16.32
C ALA A 330 14.21 31.10 -17.69
N SER A 331 13.71 32.00 -18.54
CA SER A 331 14.51 32.64 -19.60
C SER A 331 14.43 34.16 -19.41
N PRO A 332 15.53 34.90 -19.65
CA PRO A 332 15.64 36.29 -19.23
C PRO A 332 15.07 37.22 -20.31
N SER A 333 14.23 38.17 -19.93
CA SER A 333 14.11 39.41 -20.71
C SER A 333 13.63 40.58 -19.86
N THR A 334 14.18 41.72 -20.24
CA THR A 334 14.23 43.02 -19.58
C THR A 334 13.00 43.90 -19.85
N SER A 335 12.75 44.78 -18.87
CA SER A 335 12.22 46.15 -18.96
C SER A 335 10.71 46.43 -19.04
N ALA A 336 10.34 47.35 -18.12
CA ALA A 336 9.39 48.47 -18.21
C ALA A 336 7.87 48.24 -18.04
N SER A 337 7.45 48.46 -16.77
CA SER A 337 6.36 49.33 -16.29
C SER A 337 5.11 49.60 -17.16
N THR A 338 3.92 49.31 -16.61
CA THR A 338 2.78 50.24 -16.32
C THR A 338 1.68 49.44 -15.56
N PRO A 339 0.94 50.01 -14.58
CA PRO A 339 0.20 49.22 -13.59
C PRO A 339 -1.19 48.80 -14.08
N ALA A 340 -1.56 47.55 -13.79
CA ALA A 340 -2.90 47.02 -13.95
C ALA A 340 -3.81 47.42 -12.78
N SER A 341 -5.03 47.85 -13.10
CA SER A 341 -6.17 47.87 -12.18
C SER A 341 -6.67 46.43 -11.90
N PRO A 342 -7.34 46.18 -10.76
CA PRO A 342 -7.32 44.87 -10.12
C PRO A 342 -8.25 43.87 -10.84
N VAL A 343 -7.67 42.75 -11.24
CA VAL A 343 -8.40 41.53 -11.59
C VAL A 343 -8.96 40.95 -10.30
N ALA A 344 -10.27 40.67 -10.31
CA ALA A 344 -10.98 39.96 -9.27
C ALA A 344 -10.25 38.66 -8.90
N SER A 345 -9.78 38.60 -7.65
CA SER A 345 -9.36 37.37 -6.99
C SER A 345 -10.57 36.50 -6.68
N ALA A 346 -10.55 35.25 -7.10
CA ALA A 346 -10.84 34.07 -6.29
C ALA A 346 -11.05 32.86 -7.21
N GLY A 347 -10.06 31.96 -7.25
CA GLY A 347 -10.31 30.59 -7.70
C GLY A 347 -11.30 29.96 -6.73
N ALA A 348 -12.50 29.67 -7.21
CA ALA A 348 -13.49 28.90 -6.45
C ALA A 348 -12.90 27.49 -6.19
N ALA A 349 -12.65 27.16 -4.93
CA ALA A 349 -12.41 25.79 -4.52
C ALA A 349 -13.57 24.92 -5.05
N ALA A 350 -13.26 23.93 -5.88
CA ALA A 350 -14.27 23.06 -6.47
C ALA A 350 -15.06 22.37 -5.35
N THR A 351 -16.31 22.80 -5.14
CA THR A 351 -17.18 22.21 -4.12
C THR A 351 -17.43 20.74 -4.46
N LEU A 352 -17.13 19.83 -3.54
CA LEU A 352 -17.32 18.39 -3.73
C LEU A 352 -18.81 18.09 -4.00
N THR A 353 -19.12 17.60 -5.20
CA THR A 353 -20.49 17.21 -5.56
C THR A 353 -20.90 15.91 -4.87
N LEU A 354 -22.21 15.70 -4.67
CA LEU A 354 -22.74 14.46 -4.09
C LEU A 354 -22.33 13.23 -4.88
N GLU A 355 -22.38 13.32 -6.22
CA GLU A 355 -22.02 12.22 -7.10
C GLU A 355 -20.54 11.85 -6.99
N ARG A 356 -19.67 12.86 -6.80
CA ARG A 356 -18.27 12.62 -6.53
C ARG A 356 -18.06 11.96 -5.17
N LEU A 357 -18.75 12.45 -4.14
CA LEU A 357 -18.71 11.88 -2.80
C LEU A 357 -19.17 10.41 -2.80
N LYS A 358 -20.26 10.07 -3.51
CA LYS A 358 -20.72 8.68 -3.66
C LYS A 358 -19.65 7.80 -4.31
N LYS A 359 -18.99 8.27 -5.37
CA LYS A 359 -17.92 7.52 -6.05
C LYS A 359 -16.75 7.25 -5.12
N ILE A 360 -16.32 8.26 -4.36
CA ILE A 360 -15.22 8.14 -3.40
C ILE A 360 -15.62 7.21 -2.24
N ALA A 361 -16.83 7.36 -1.68
CA ALA A 361 -17.31 6.51 -0.60
C ALA A 361 -17.34 5.02 -1.00
N LYS A 362 -17.75 4.69 -2.23
CA LYS A 362 -17.81 3.30 -2.73
C LYS A 362 -16.47 2.57 -2.69
N THR A 363 -15.33 3.25 -2.69
CA THR A 363 -14.02 2.58 -2.68
C THR A 363 -13.67 1.98 -1.33
N GLY A 364 -14.21 2.53 -0.23
CA GLY A 364 -13.99 2.01 1.13
C GLY A 364 -14.95 0.89 1.54
N PHE A 365 -15.85 0.46 0.65
CA PHE A 365 -16.94 -0.45 0.96
C PHE A 365 -16.98 -1.64 -0.01
N ASP A 366 -17.63 -2.72 0.42
CA ASP A 366 -17.77 -3.90 -0.43
C ASP A 366 -18.76 -3.59 -1.56
N ARG A 367 -18.61 -4.24 -2.72
CA ARG A 367 -19.48 -4.00 -3.89
C ARG A 367 -20.98 -4.12 -3.57
N SER A 368 -21.34 -4.97 -2.61
CA SER A 368 -22.72 -5.15 -2.15
C SER A 368 -23.34 -3.88 -1.53
N ALA A 369 -22.52 -2.98 -0.96
CA ALA A 369 -22.97 -1.74 -0.35
C ALA A 369 -23.22 -0.60 -1.35
N ALA A 370 -22.81 -0.75 -2.63
CA ALA A 370 -22.83 0.34 -3.60
C ALA A 370 -24.22 0.97 -3.80
N ARG A 371 -25.27 0.14 -3.88
CA ARG A 371 -26.67 0.61 -4.00
C ARG A 371 -27.16 1.36 -2.76
N ASN A 372 -26.70 0.94 -1.58
CA ASN A 372 -27.05 1.60 -0.32
C ASN A 372 -26.34 2.94 -0.19
N ILE A 373 -25.08 3.03 -0.63
CA ILE A 373 -24.35 4.30 -0.71
C ILE A 373 -25.06 5.28 -1.65
N ASP A 374 -25.50 4.82 -2.83
CA ASP A 374 -26.25 5.68 -3.76
C ASP A 374 -27.54 6.25 -3.14
N SER A 375 -28.21 5.45 -2.30
CA SER A 375 -29.49 5.78 -1.69
C SER A 375 -29.35 6.60 -0.41
N HIS A 376 -28.28 6.40 0.37
CA HIS A 376 -28.19 6.92 1.74
C HIS A 376 -27.08 7.93 1.97
N MET A 377 -26.08 8.05 1.08
CA MET A 377 -24.97 8.99 1.26
C MET A 377 -25.44 10.44 1.37
N ILE A 378 -26.54 10.79 0.70
CA ILE A 378 -27.14 12.12 0.81
C ILE A 378 -27.50 12.46 2.26
N HIS A 379 -28.08 11.52 3.01
CA HIS A 379 -28.50 11.74 4.39
C HIS A 379 -27.33 11.84 5.35
N VAL A 380 -26.26 11.08 5.12
CA VAL A 380 -25.01 11.17 5.90
C VAL A 380 -24.37 12.54 5.67
N ARG A 381 -24.22 12.95 4.41
CA ARG A 381 -23.64 14.26 4.07
C ARG A 381 -24.47 15.41 4.65
N ASP A 382 -25.79 15.37 4.47
CA ASP A 382 -26.66 16.46 4.91
C ASP A 382 -26.68 16.58 6.44
N GLY A 383 -26.70 15.45 7.16
CA GLY A 383 -26.55 15.45 8.61
C GLY A 383 -25.23 16.05 9.07
N LEU A 384 -24.10 15.67 8.44
CA LEU A 384 -22.79 16.26 8.76
C LEU A 384 -22.76 17.76 8.49
N ARG A 385 -23.32 18.20 7.36
CA ARG A 385 -23.40 19.62 7.00
C ARG A 385 -24.24 20.43 7.98
N GLU A 386 -25.38 19.90 8.44
CA GLU A 386 -26.22 20.56 9.45
C GLU A 386 -25.43 20.87 10.74
N GLU A 387 -24.46 20.03 11.09
CA GLU A 387 -23.59 20.17 12.27
C GLU A 387 -22.25 20.89 11.99
N GLY A 388 -22.01 21.32 10.75
CA GLY A 388 -20.76 21.95 10.30
C GLY A 388 -19.56 20.98 10.26
N LEU A 389 -19.81 19.71 9.95
CA LEU A 389 -18.83 18.61 9.90
C LEU A 389 -18.64 18.06 8.47
N ASP A 390 -18.91 18.87 7.44
CA ASP A 390 -18.80 18.44 6.03
C ASP A 390 -17.40 18.67 5.42
N ASP A 391 -16.37 18.82 6.26
CA ASP A 391 -14.97 18.77 5.87
C ASP A 391 -14.48 17.34 5.62
N ARG A 392 -13.35 17.22 4.91
CA ARG A 392 -12.75 15.95 4.49
C ARG A 392 -12.60 14.98 5.66
N ASP A 393 -12.00 15.41 6.76
CA ASP A 393 -11.61 14.49 7.83
C ASP A 393 -12.85 13.96 8.58
N MET A 394 -13.86 14.80 8.78
CA MET A 394 -15.11 14.37 9.40
C MET A 394 -15.98 13.50 8.48
N ILE A 395 -15.94 13.70 7.16
CA ILE A 395 -16.57 12.80 6.20
C ILE A 395 -15.88 11.43 6.21
N LEU A 396 -14.54 11.40 6.19
CA LEU A 396 -13.78 10.15 6.26
C LEU A 396 -14.04 9.42 7.58
N MET A 397 -14.08 10.15 8.70
CA MET A 397 -14.46 9.62 10.02
C MET A 397 -15.85 8.97 9.97
N ALA A 398 -16.85 9.65 9.43
CA ALA A 398 -18.21 9.13 9.33
C ALA A 398 -18.30 7.86 8.47
N LEU A 399 -17.65 7.84 7.31
CA LEU A 399 -17.60 6.68 6.42
C LEU A 399 -16.92 5.48 7.08
N ALA A 400 -15.77 5.71 7.71
CA ALA A 400 -15.03 4.67 8.43
C ALA A 400 -15.84 4.10 9.61
N THR A 401 -16.55 4.95 10.35
CA THR A 401 -17.51 4.52 11.39
C THR A 401 -18.60 3.64 10.80
N ILE A 402 -19.25 4.07 9.72
CA ILE A 402 -20.33 3.28 9.10
C ILE A 402 -19.82 1.91 8.62
N LYS A 403 -18.62 1.85 8.03
CA LYS A 403 -18.01 0.56 7.61
C LYS A 403 -17.76 -0.35 8.80
N ALA A 404 -17.31 0.20 9.92
CA ALA A 404 -17.05 -0.58 11.13
C ALA A 404 -18.33 -1.13 11.77
N GLU A 405 -19.41 -0.34 11.80
CA GLU A 405 -20.66 -0.70 12.49
C GLU A 405 -21.62 -1.54 11.64
N THR A 406 -21.87 -1.13 10.39
CA THR A 406 -22.95 -1.73 9.58
C THR A 406 -22.44 -2.40 8.31
N ALA A 407 -21.22 -2.08 7.85
CA ALA A 407 -20.53 -2.58 6.65
C ALA A 407 -21.26 -2.47 5.30
N GLY A 408 -22.57 -2.70 5.26
CA GLY A 408 -23.45 -2.56 4.11
C GLY A 408 -23.97 -1.14 3.86
N PHE A 409 -23.59 -0.16 4.70
CA PHE A 409 -24.04 1.23 4.58
C PHE A 409 -25.56 1.39 4.71
N VAL A 410 -26.19 0.66 5.62
CA VAL A 410 -27.64 0.71 5.86
C VAL A 410 -27.89 0.96 7.35
N PRO A 411 -28.83 1.86 7.71
CA PRO A 411 -29.30 1.96 9.08
C PRO A 411 -30.07 0.67 9.44
N VAL A 412 -29.56 -0.10 10.39
CA VAL A 412 -30.15 -1.39 10.78
C VAL A 412 -30.36 -1.49 12.28
N SER A 413 -31.34 -2.28 12.68
CA SER A 413 -31.44 -2.71 14.07
C SER A 413 -30.44 -3.85 14.30
N GLU A 414 -29.76 -3.85 15.44
CA GLU A 414 -29.03 -5.04 15.86
C GLU A 414 -29.99 -6.22 16.01
N PRO A 415 -29.59 -7.45 15.64
CA PRO A 415 -30.36 -8.66 15.91
C PRO A 415 -30.11 -9.18 17.34
N PRO A 416 -30.96 -10.09 17.86
CA PRO A 416 -30.66 -10.84 19.07
C PRO A 416 -29.36 -11.64 18.90
N HIS A 417 -28.46 -11.56 19.88
CA HIS A 417 -27.20 -12.29 19.93
C HIS A 417 -26.73 -12.44 21.39
N ARG A 418 -25.68 -13.24 21.63
CA ARG A 418 -25.21 -13.61 22.98
C ARG A 418 -24.85 -12.45 23.93
N TYR A 419 -24.65 -11.23 23.41
CA TYR A 419 -24.27 -10.07 24.21
C TYR A 419 -25.43 -9.13 24.55
N ASN A 420 -26.58 -9.27 23.87
CA ASN A 420 -27.81 -8.52 24.17
C ASN A 420 -28.95 -9.43 24.66
N THR A 421 -28.89 -10.73 24.37
CA THR A 421 -29.89 -11.73 24.74
C THR A 421 -29.22 -12.88 25.50
N SER A 422 -29.75 -13.21 26.68
CA SER A 422 -29.31 -14.32 27.50
C SER A 422 -29.82 -15.66 26.95
N LYS A 423 -29.14 -16.75 27.30
CA LYS A 423 -29.47 -18.10 26.79
C LYS A 423 -30.82 -18.62 27.28
N PHE A 424 -31.26 -18.19 28.45
CA PHE A 424 -32.46 -18.73 29.12
C PHE A 424 -33.59 -17.69 29.28
N GLY A 425 -33.35 -16.44 28.89
CA GLY A 425 -34.24 -15.32 29.13
C GLY A 425 -34.37 -14.95 30.61
N ARG A 426 -35.05 -13.85 30.89
CA ARG A 426 -35.42 -13.48 32.26
C ARG A 426 -36.76 -14.11 32.65
N PRO A 427 -36.95 -14.57 33.90
CA PRO A 427 -38.25 -15.05 34.35
C PRO A 427 -39.33 -13.98 34.16
N GLY A 428 -40.36 -14.27 33.37
CA GLY A 428 -41.51 -13.37 33.12
C GLY A 428 -41.28 -12.29 32.05
N GLN A 429 -40.09 -12.20 31.43
CA GLN A 429 -39.78 -11.28 30.34
C GLN A 429 -38.98 -12.05 29.29
N GLY A 430 -39.52 -12.23 28.07
CA GLY A 430 -38.93 -13.08 27.03
C GLY A 430 -37.43 -12.80 26.78
N ALA A 431 -36.73 -13.75 26.14
CA ALA A 431 -35.27 -13.71 26.07
C ALA A 431 -34.69 -12.55 25.24
N ASP A 432 -35.43 -11.99 24.28
CA ASP A 432 -34.90 -10.97 23.37
C ASP A 432 -34.50 -9.67 24.10
N TYR A 433 -33.21 -9.31 24.04
CA TYR A 433 -32.64 -8.07 24.59
C TYR A 433 -32.67 -7.94 26.12
N ASP A 434 -32.91 -9.04 26.83
CA ASP A 434 -33.02 -9.07 28.29
C ASP A 434 -31.72 -8.68 29.03
N LEU A 435 -30.56 -8.73 28.37
CA LEU A 435 -29.29 -8.26 28.92
C LEU A 435 -29.18 -6.74 28.94
N TYR A 436 -30.06 -6.02 28.25
CA TYR A 436 -30.16 -4.56 28.31
C TYR A 436 -31.18 -4.04 29.32
N GLU A 437 -32.07 -4.89 29.81
CA GLU A 437 -33.03 -4.52 30.86
C GLU A 437 -32.31 -4.13 32.16
N ASP A 438 -32.84 -3.14 32.87
CA ASP A 438 -32.33 -2.58 34.13
C ASP A 438 -30.87 -2.10 34.09
N ARG A 439 -30.32 -1.85 32.89
CA ARG A 439 -28.98 -1.28 32.76
C ARG A 439 -29.03 0.22 33.02
N GLY A 440 -28.72 0.59 34.27
CA GLY A 440 -28.67 2.00 34.70
C GLY A 440 -27.76 2.89 33.84
N ASN A 441 -26.64 2.35 33.33
CA ASN A 441 -25.74 3.09 32.43
C ASN A 441 -26.33 3.35 31.02
N LEU A 442 -27.38 2.64 30.63
CA LEU A 442 -28.15 2.86 29.39
C LEU A 442 -29.43 3.66 29.64
N GLY A 443 -29.75 3.98 30.90
CA GLY A 443 -31.01 4.59 31.31
C GLY A 443 -32.22 3.68 31.13
N ASN A 444 -32.03 2.39 30.91
CA ASN A 444 -33.10 1.42 30.78
C ASN A 444 -33.63 1.08 32.19
N THR A 445 -34.68 1.76 32.62
CA THR A 445 -35.24 1.66 33.97
C THR A 445 -36.69 1.23 33.99
N GLU A 446 -37.33 1.13 32.82
CA GLU A 446 -38.70 0.66 32.68
C GLU A 446 -38.72 -0.76 32.05
N PRO A 447 -39.63 -1.65 32.47
CA PRO A 447 -39.76 -2.97 31.86
C PRO A 447 -39.98 -2.90 30.34
N GLY A 448 -39.13 -3.58 29.58
CA GLY A 448 -39.20 -3.65 28.12
C GLY A 448 -38.29 -2.66 27.40
N ASP A 449 -37.52 -1.85 28.15
CA ASP A 449 -36.57 -0.89 27.61
C ASP A 449 -35.45 -1.52 26.82
N GLY A 450 -34.99 -2.69 27.23
CA GLY A 450 -33.93 -3.41 26.53
C GLY A 450 -34.29 -3.66 25.08
N LYS A 451 -35.49 -4.19 24.84
CA LYS A 451 -35.99 -4.43 23.47
C LYS A 451 -36.40 -3.13 22.77
N ARG A 452 -37.02 -2.18 23.48
CA ARG A 452 -37.51 -0.91 22.92
C ARG A 452 -36.36 -0.05 22.41
N PHE A 453 -35.29 0.07 23.19
CA PHE A 453 -34.12 0.93 22.93
C PHE A 453 -32.86 0.13 22.54
N ARG A 454 -33.03 -0.99 21.85
CA ARG A 454 -31.94 -1.73 21.19
C ARG A 454 -31.19 -0.87 20.15
N GLY A 455 -29.98 -1.27 19.81
CA GLY A 455 -29.10 -0.71 18.78
C GLY A 455 -29.79 -0.48 17.45
N ARG A 456 -29.72 0.75 16.93
CA ARG A 456 -30.28 1.15 15.63
C ARG A 456 -29.41 2.16 14.89
N GLY A 457 -29.66 2.29 13.59
CA GLY A 457 -29.06 3.31 12.76
C GLY A 457 -27.63 3.00 12.31
N PHE A 458 -26.97 4.00 11.73
CA PHE A 458 -25.59 3.87 11.20
C PHE A 458 -24.52 3.64 12.28
N ILE A 459 -24.79 4.09 13.51
CA ILE A 459 -23.85 4.08 14.63
C ILE A 459 -24.24 3.13 15.77
N GLN A 460 -25.31 2.35 15.59
CA GLN A 460 -25.86 1.43 16.60
C GLN A 460 -26.17 2.13 17.94
N LEU A 461 -27.06 3.14 17.89
CA LEU A 461 -27.55 3.86 19.07
C LEU A 461 -28.34 2.91 19.99
N THR A 462 -27.92 2.77 21.25
CA THR A 462 -28.51 1.83 22.23
C THR A 462 -28.76 2.50 23.57
N GLY A 463 -29.91 2.19 24.20
CA GLY A 463 -30.28 2.62 25.55
C GLY A 463 -31.16 3.87 25.60
N ARG A 464 -32.20 3.85 26.44
CA ARG A 464 -33.19 4.94 26.60
C ARG A 464 -32.54 6.31 26.76
N PHE A 465 -31.52 6.42 27.62
CA PHE A 465 -30.80 7.67 27.86
C PHE A 465 -30.26 8.28 26.56
N ASN A 466 -29.61 7.45 25.73
CA ASN A 466 -29.02 7.90 24.47
C ASN A 466 -30.08 8.27 23.42
N TYR A 467 -31.21 7.57 23.41
CA TYR A 467 -32.35 7.90 22.53
C TYR A 467 -32.96 9.25 22.90
N ASP A 468 -33.15 9.52 24.19
CA ASP A 468 -33.68 10.79 24.68
C ASP A 468 -32.73 11.95 24.36
N GLU A 469 -31.46 11.81 24.73
CA GLU A 469 -30.45 12.85 24.58
C GLU A 469 -30.24 13.24 23.11
N VAL A 470 -30.08 12.26 22.21
CA VAL A 470 -29.89 12.58 20.78
C VAL A 470 -31.19 13.02 20.13
N GLY A 471 -32.33 12.46 20.55
CA GLY A 471 -33.65 12.85 20.05
C GLY A 471 -33.94 14.33 20.31
N GLY A 472 -33.66 14.80 21.52
CA GLY A 472 -33.76 16.22 21.88
C GLY A 472 -32.87 17.12 21.03
N ARG A 473 -31.61 16.72 20.77
CA ARG A 473 -30.66 17.49 19.94
C ARG A 473 -31.10 17.61 18.49
N ILE A 474 -31.58 16.53 17.89
CA ILE A 474 -31.98 16.52 16.48
C ILE A 474 -33.46 16.92 16.28
N GLY A 475 -34.20 17.17 17.36
CA GLY A 475 -35.62 17.54 17.32
C GLY A 475 -36.52 16.40 16.83
N VAL A 476 -36.20 15.15 17.19
CA VAL A 476 -36.99 13.96 16.86
C VAL A 476 -37.29 13.20 18.15
N ASP A 477 -38.58 12.97 18.43
CA ASP A 477 -38.99 12.19 19.59
C ASP A 477 -38.73 10.69 19.38
N LEU A 478 -37.51 10.28 19.75
CA LEU A 478 -37.05 8.90 19.68
C LEU A 478 -37.47 8.07 20.91
N ILE A 479 -38.02 8.70 21.95
CA ILE A 479 -38.58 8.01 23.11
C ILE A 479 -39.95 7.44 22.78
N ALA A 480 -40.81 8.25 22.16
CA ALA A 480 -42.12 7.82 21.68
C ALA A 480 -42.01 6.84 20.50
N ASP A 481 -41.13 7.11 19.53
CA ASP A 481 -40.92 6.28 18.34
C ASP A 481 -39.44 5.96 18.08
N PRO A 482 -38.86 4.98 18.80
CA PRO A 482 -37.46 4.58 18.63
C PRO A 482 -37.19 3.93 17.27
N GLY A 483 -38.22 3.51 16.52
CA GLY A 483 -38.07 2.95 15.18
C GLY A 483 -37.48 3.94 14.19
N ARG A 484 -37.72 5.23 14.39
CA ARG A 484 -37.20 6.32 13.55
C ARG A 484 -35.68 6.40 13.51
N ALA A 485 -34.97 5.81 14.47
CA ALA A 485 -33.51 5.74 14.40
C ALA A 485 -32.98 4.93 13.19
N ASN A 486 -33.84 4.14 12.52
CA ASN A 486 -33.50 3.46 11.26
C ASN A 486 -33.96 4.21 10.00
N ASP A 487 -34.73 5.29 10.12
CA ASP A 487 -35.00 6.16 8.97
C ASP A 487 -33.68 6.78 8.50
N PRO A 488 -33.29 6.64 7.21
CA PRO A 488 -31.97 7.08 6.76
C PRO A 488 -31.64 8.55 7.03
N LYS A 489 -32.64 9.44 6.93
CA LYS A 489 -32.47 10.87 7.25
C LYS A 489 -32.19 11.07 8.73
N THR A 490 -33.01 10.46 9.59
CA THR A 490 -32.85 10.52 11.04
C THR A 490 -31.53 9.88 11.48
N ALA A 491 -31.16 8.72 10.93
CA ALA A 491 -29.91 8.02 11.19
C ALA A 491 -28.67 8.85 10.82
N GLY A 492 -28.72 9.59 9.71
CA GLY A 492 -27.66 10.52 9.31
C GLY A 492 -27.46 11.65 10.33
N ARG A 493 -28.56 12.23 10.84
CA ARG A 493 -28.52 13.27 11.88
C ARG A 493 -28.05 12.73 13.23
N ILE A 494 -28.44 11.51 13.61
CA ILE A 494 -27.93 10.83 14.80
C ILE A 494 -26.41 10.66 14.72
N LEU A 495 -25.89 10.15 13.59
CA LEU A 495 -24.46 9.99 13.36
C LEU A 495 -23.72 11.33 13.49
N ALA A 496 -24.22 12.37 12.82
CA ALA A 496 -23.60 13.69 12.85
C ALA A 496 -23.59 14.30 14.26
N SER A 497 -24.72 14.26 14.97
CA SER A 497 -24.82 14.77 16.34
C SER A 497 -23.87 14.03 17.29
N PHE A 498 -23.71 12.72 17.10
CA PHE A 498 -22.80 11.91 17.90
C PHE A 498 -21.33 12.29 17.67
N LEU A 499 -20.94 12.50 16.41
CA LEU A 499 -19.59 12.98 16.05
C LEU A 499 -19.36 14.40 16.57
N LYS A 500 -20.37 15.29 16.49
CA LYS A 500 -20.28 16.68 16.94
C LYS A 500 -19.90 16.80 18.41
N GLN A 501 -20.51 15.99 19.27
CA GLN A 501 -20.21 15.95 20.72
C GLN A 501 -18.75 15.60 21.03
N ARG A 502 -18.06 14.96 20.09
CA ARG A 502 -16.69 14.46 20.25
C ARG A 502 -15.72 15.15 19.30
N GLU A 503 -16.17 16.16 18.57
CA GLU A 503 -15.45 16.76 17.45
C GLU A 503 -14.02 17.12 17.82
N GLY A 504 -13.81 17.93 18.86
CA GLY A 504 -12.46 18.37 19.25
C GLY A 504 -11.50 17.22 19.57
N ARG A 505 -11.99 16.16 20.22
CA ARG A 505 -11.18 14.98 20.55
C ARG A 505 -10.94 14.09 19.34
N ILE A 506 -11.94 13.93 18.47
CA ILE A 506 -11.82 13.21 17.21
C ILE A 506 -10.79 13.90 16.33
N ARG A 507 -10.92 15.22 16.13
CA ARG A 507 -9.99 16.00 15.33
C ARG A 507 -8.56 15.90 15.87
N ALA A 508 -8.36 16.08 17.17
CA ALA A 508 -7.04 15.90 17.77
C ALA A 508 -6.46 14.49 17.50
N ALA A 509 -7.28 13.44 17.67
CA ALA A 509 -6.86 12.07 17.38
C ALA A 509 -6.54 11.86 15.88
N LEU A 510 -7.32 12.43 14.97
CA LEU A 510 -7.08 12.32 13.52
C LEU A 510 -5.83 13.09 13.09
N THR A 511 -5.57 14.27 13.68
CA THR A 511 -4.37 15.08 13.43
C THR A 511 -3.11 14.37 13.94
N GLU A 512 -3.20 13.66 15.06
CA GLU A 512 -2.10 12.90 15.67
C GLU A 512 -2.04 11.44 15.18
N ASP A 513 -2.80 11.07 14.14
CA ASP A 513 -2.94 9.72 13.59
C ASP A 513 -3.29 8.61 14.61
N ARG A 514 -3.92 8.98 15.72
CA ARG A 514 -4.42 8.06 16.76
C ARG A 514 -5.77 7.46 16.39
N MET A 515 -5.81 6.72 15.27
CA MET A 515 -7.02 6.08 14.74
C MET A 515 -7.74 5.18 15.74
N ALA A 516 -6.98 4.44 16.54
CA ALA A 516 -7.52 3.60 17.59
C ALA A 516 -8.31 4.41 18.64
N ASP A 517 -7.86 5.63 18.93
CA ASP A 517 -8.51 6.52 19.87
C ASP A 517 -9.70 7.25 19.23
N ALA A 518 -9.57 7.68 17.97
CA ALA A 518 -10.68 8.21 17.18
C ALA A 518 -11.84 7.20 17.10
N ARG A 519 -11.52 5.92 16.89
CA ARG A 519 -12.49 4.80 16.90
C ARG A 519 -13.10 4.58 18.28
N ALA A 520 -12.26 4.57 19.33
CA ALA A 520 -12.72 4.37 20.70
C ALA A 520 -13.67 5.47 21.19
N LEU A 521 -13.50 6.70 20.71
CA LEU A 521 -14.43 7.79 20.99
C LEU A 521 -15.85 7.50 20.46
N VAL A 522 -15.96 6.71 19.38
CA VAL A 522 -17.25 6.41 18.76
C VAL A 522 -17.98 5.23 19.40
N ASN A 523 -17.31 4.10 19.61
CA ASN A 523 -17.95 2.86 20.10
C ASN A 523 -17.53 2.46 21.52
N GLY A 524 -16.81 3.32 22.25
CA GLY A 524 -16.32 3.01 23.59
C GLY A 524 -15.23 1.92 23.63
N GLY A 525 -14.68 1.53 22.47
CA GLY A 525 -13.69 0.48 22.33
C GLY A 525 -13.09 0.38 20.92
N ARG A 526 -12.19 -0.57 20.69
CA ARG A 526 -11.43 -0.75 19.44
C ARG A 526 -11.97 -1.84 18.52
N HIS A 527 -13.18 -2.35 18.78
CA HIS A 527 -13.80 -3.37 17.93
C HIS A 527 -14.03 -2.84 16.51
N GLY A 528 -13.62 -3.61 15.50
CA GLY A 528 -13.70 -3.21 14.09
C GLY A 528 -12.65 -2.19 13.66
N LEU A 529 -11.59 -1.96 14.44
CA LEU A 529 -10.53 -0.98 14.12
C LEU A 529 -9.90 -1.21 12.74
N GLU A 530 -9.61 -2.45 12.37
CA GLU A 530 -9.03 -2.76 11.06
C GLU A 530 -9.96 -2.33 9.90
N ARG A 531 -11.27 -2.60 10.02
CA ARG A 531 -12.27 -2.17 9.02
C ARG A 531 -12.39 -0.65 8.96
N PHE A 532 -12.34 -0.01 10.12
CA PHE A 532 -12.34 1.44 10.25
C PHE A 532 -11.12 2.06 9.55
N GLU A 533 -9.91 1.62 9.90
CA GLU A 533 -8.66 2.14 9.35
C GLU A 533 -8.55 1.88 7.84
N THR A 534 -8.87 0.66 7.40
CA THR A 534 -8.83 0.29 5.98
C THR A 534 -9.80 1.15 5.16
N CYS A 535 -11.02 1.37 5.66
CA CYS A 535 -11.99 2.24 5.00
C CYS A 535 -11.49 3.69 4.97
N TYR A 536 -11.05 4.21 6.11
CA TYR A 536 -10.54 5.58 6.22
C TYR A 536 -9.42 5.81 5.21
N ASP A 537 -8.39 4.96 5.22
CA ASP A 537 -7.22 5.12 4.37
C ASP A 537 -7.55 4.95 2.87
N THR A 538 -8.40 3.98 2.52
CA THR A 538 -8.80 3.75 1.12
C THR A 538 -9.60 4.92 0.56
N VAL A 539 -10.56 5.44 1.34
CA VAL A 539 -11.37 6.58 0.90
C VAL A 539 -10.54 7.85 0.89
N ALA A 540 -9.66 8.05 1.88
CA ALA A 540 -8.72 9.17 1.95
C ALA A 540 -7.79 9.22 0.74
N ASP A 541 -7.25 8.07 0.33
CA ASP A 541 -6.37 7.96 -0.85
C ASP A 541 -7.11 8.37 -2.13
N VAL A 542 -8.31 7.83 -2.36
CA VAL A 542 -9.11 8.17 -3.55
C VAL A 542 -9.55 9.63 -3.51
N TRP A 543 -9.88 10.15 -2.34
CA TRP A 543 -10.20 11.56 -2.15
C TRP A 543 -9.02 12.45 -2.57
N ASP A 544 -7.82 12.16 -2.08
CA ASP A 544 -6.61 12.96 -2.34
C ASP A 544 -6.15 12.89 -3.79
N ARG A 545 -6.43 11.79 -4.50
CA ARG A 545 -6.11 11.65 -5.93
C ARG A 545 -7.11 12.36 -6.84
N THR A 546 -8.35 12.52 -6.39
CA THR A 546 -9.42 13.01 -7.25
C THR A 546 -9.79 14.45 -6.93
N VAL A 547 -9.98 14.81 -5.67
CA VAL A 547 -10.60 16.08 -5.26
C VAL A 547 -9.61 17.24 -5.21
N VAL A 548 -8.34 16.96 -4.92
CA VAL A 548 -7.21 17.90 -4.99
C VAL A 548 -6.63 17.89 -6.39
#